data_AF-A0A9E6SVV0-F1
#
_entry.id   AF-A0A9E6SVV0-F1
#
_cell.length_a   1.000
_cell.length_b   1.000
_cell.length_c   1.000
_cell.angle_alpha   90.00
_cell.angle_beta   90.00
_cell.angle_gamma   90.00
#
_symmetry.space_group_name_H-M   'P 1'
#
loop_
_entity.id
_entity.type
_entity.pdbx_description
1 polymer ?
#
loop_
_entity_poly.entity_id
_entity_poly.type
_entity_poly.pdbx_seq_one_letter_code
_entity_poly.pdbx_strand_id
1 'polypeptide(L)'
;MNQDEIRDFLLTFDAAEVRKDEENKLEIFEVNFDKLEKIWQEKMTGELGDFERATGEKILSKIAESEESKAIFAIIHDGSKPLNVEMKTGAQLARILREKESVVPSKLMNERDWNLIIGQGQVAADELCDLLRLSYRLACE
;
A
#
# COMPACT_ATOMS: atom_id res chain seq x y z
N MET A 1 -2.38 11.05 -13.39
CA MET A 1 -2.44 11.33 -11.95
C MET A 1 -1.16 12.02 -11.53
N ASN A 2 -1.25 13.06 -10.71
CA ASN A 2 -0.11 13.74 -10.09
C ASN A 2 0.13 13.21 -8.66
N GLN A 3 1.20 13.69 -8.01
CA GLN A 3 1.59 13.26 -6.66
C GLN A 3 0.50 13.57 -5.61
N ASP A 4 -0.12 14.74 -5.68
CA ASP A 4 -1.15 15.17 -4.72
C ASP A 4 -2.40 14.28 -4.84
N GLU A 5 -2.83 13.97 -6.06
CA GLU A 5 -3.96 13.07 -6.32
C GLU A 5 -3.72 11.66 -5.76
N ILE A 6 -2.49 11.14 -5.85
CA ILE A 6 -2.14 9.84 -5.28
C ILE A 6 -2.10 9.91 -3.75
N ARG A 7 -1.52 10.97 -3.18
CA ARG A 7 -1.49 11.17 -1.73
C ARG A 7 -2.91 11.18 -1.17
N ASP A 8 -3.78 12.00 -1.75
CA ASP A 8 -5.17 12.11 -1.32
C ASP A 8 -5.90 10.78 -1.43
N PHE A 9 -5.67 10.04 -2.53
CA PHE A 9 -6.22 8.69 -2.71
C PHE A 9 -5.75 7.71 -1.62
N LEU A 10 -4.45 7.65 -1.31
CA LEU A 10 -3.91 6.72 -0.31
C LEU A 10 -4.41 7.02 1.10
N LEU A 11 -4.62 8.30 1.41
CA LEU A 11 -5.16 8.74 2.70
C LEU A 11 -6.67 8.47 2.84
N THR A 12 -7.35 7.98 1.79
CA THR A 12 -8.73 7.50 1.91
C THR A 12 -8.85 6.10 2.54
N PHE A 13 -7.74 5.36 2.67
CA PHE A 13 -7.77 3.99 3.18
C PHE A 13 -7.83 3.95 4.71
N ASP A 14 -8.55 2.98 5.25
CA ASP A 14 -8.72 2.82 6.69
C ASP A 14 -7.36 2.69 7.39
N ALA A 15 -7.17 3.50 8.45
CA ALA A 15 -5.94 3.54 9.23
C ALA A 15 -4.65 3.89 8.44
N ALA A 16 -4.75 4.42 7.22
CA ALA A 16 -3.59 4.91 6.50
C ALA A 16 -3.04 6.21 7.14
N GLU A 17 -1.72 6.26 7.27
CA GLU A 17 -0.95 7.42 7.73
C GLU A 17 0.19 7.69 6.76
N VAL A 18 0.62 8.95 6.68
CA VAL A 18 1.80 9.34 5.91
C VAL A 18 2.87 9.89 6.85
N ARG A 19 4.09 9.38 6.71
CA ARG A 19 5.31 9.93 7.31
C ARG A 19 6.17 10.52 6.20
N LYS A 20 6.67 11.74 6.41
CA LYS A 20 7.64 12.36 5.50
C LYS A 20 9.06 12.10 5.97
N ASP A 21 9.92 11.75 5.02
CA ASP A 21 11.36 11.73 5.17
C ASP A 21 11.93 12.87 4.32
N GLU A 22 12.23 13.99 4.97
CA GLU A 22 12.72 15.20 4.30
C GLU A 22 14.14 15.04 3.74
N GLU A 23 14.96 14.19 4.36
CA GLU A 23 16.34 13.95 3.96
C GLU A 23 16.39 13.21 2.63
N ASN A 24 15.59 12.15 2.51
CA ASN A 24 15.51 11.33 1.30
C ASN A 24 14.43 11.79 0.30
N LYS A 25 13.64 12.82 0.68
CA LYS A 25 12.48 13.31 -0.08
C LYS A 25 11.49 12.19 -0.38
N LEU A 26 11.03 11.51 0.66
CA LEU A 26 10.08 10.41 0.54
C LEU A 26 8.81 10.70 1.34
N GLU A 27 7.68 10.24 0.80
CA GLU A 27 6.43 10.12 1.53
C GLU A 27 6.12 8.64 1.70
N ILE A 28 6.17 8.17 2.94
CA ILE A 28 6.01 6.77 3.31
C ILE A 28 4.60 6.61 3.86
N PHE A 29 3.80 5.78 3.19
CA PHE A 29 2.44 5.46 3.56
C PHE A 29 2.39 4.15 4.30
N GLU A 30 1.82 4.19 5.50
CA GLU A 30 1.79 3.10 6.46
C GLU A 30 0.37 2.85 6.94
N VAL A 31 0.05 1.60 7.20
CA VAL A 31 -1.18 1.21 7.89
C VAL A 31 -0.87 1.15 9.38
N ASN A 32 -1.62 1.89 10.20
CA ASN A 32 -1.51 1.86 11.66
C ASN A 32 -2.37 0.73 12.23
N PHE A 33 -1.75 -0.31 12.80
CA PHE A 33 -2.46 -1.49 13.27
C PHE A 33 -3.34 -1.24 14.48
N ASP A 34 -2.95 -0.36 15.42
CA ASP A 34 -3.80 -0.01 16.55
C ASP A 34 -5.11 0.68 16.10
N LYS A 35 -5.02 1.52 15.05
CA LYS A 35 -6.19 2.16 14.45
C LYS A 35 -7.02 1.15 13.66
N LEU A 36 -6.36 0.30 12.87
CA LEU A 36 -7.01 -0.70 12.05
C LEU A 36 -7.76 -1.72 12.91
N GLU A 37 -7.16 -2.15 14.01
CA GLU A 37 -7.76 -3.06 14.98
C GLU A 37 -9.07 -2.48 15.54
N LYS A 38 -9.05 -1.23 16.00
CA LYS A 38 -10.26 -0.55 16.51
C LYS A 38 -11.37 -0.47 15.46
N ILE A 39 -11.02 -0.09 14.22
CA ILE A 39 -11.97 -0.04 13.11
C ILE A 39 -12.62 -1.41 12.89
N TRP A 40 -11.84 -2.48 12.87
CA TRP A 40 -12.37 -3.82 12.66
C TRP A 40 -13.14 -4.35 13.87
N GLN A 41 -12.70 -4.10 15.10
CA GLN A 41 -13.46 -4.44 16.31
C GLN A 41 -14.84 -3.79 16.29
N GLU A 42 -14.93 -2.51 15.94
CA GLU A 42 -16.21 -1.80 15.79
C GLU A 42 -17.06 -2.40 14.67
N LYS A 43 -16.50 -2.64 13.48
CA LYS A 43 -17.20 -3.28 12.36
C LYS A 43 -17.75 -4.66 12.73
N MET A 44 -16.99 -5.44 13.50
CA MET A 44 -17.35 -6.80 13.91
C MET A 44 -18.54 -6.84 14.90
N THR A 45 -18.84 -5.72 15.57
CA THR A 45 -20.06 -5.60 16.40
C THR A 45 -21.34 -5.41 15.57
N GLY A 46 -21.20 -5.01 14.31
CA GLY A 46 -22.32 -4.81 13.38
C GLY A 46 -22.75 -6.08 12.65
N GLU A 47 -23.76 -5.92 11.79
CA GLU A 47 -24.12 -6.94 10.81
C GLU A 47 -23.13 -6.89 9.64
N LEU A 48 -22.30 -7.93 9.55
CA LEU A 48 -21.37 -8.16 8.44
C LEU A 48 -21.78 -9.41 7.67
N GLY A 49 -21.55 -9.42 6.36
CA GLY A 49 -21.64 -10.64 5.57
C GLY A 49 -20.53 -11.64 5.93
N ASP A 50 -20.72 -12.93 5.63
CA ASP A 50 -19.77 -13.99 5.96
C ASP A 50 -18.34 -13.70 5.45
N PHE A 51 -18.23 -13.13 4.25
CA PHE A 51 -16.94 -12.78 3.65
C PHE A 51 -16.23 -11.63 4.38
N GLU A 52 -16.98 -10.59 4.75
CA GLU A 52 -16.43 -9.44 5.47
C GLU A 52 -15.99 -9.83 6.88
N ARG A 53 -16.80 -10.67 7.55
CA ARG A 53 -16.46 -11.22 8.87
C ARG A 53 -15.17 -12.03 8.81
N ALA A 54 -15.05 -12.95 7.84
CA ALA A 54 -13.84 -13.76 7.68
C ALA A 54 -12.59 -12.91 7.38
N THR A 55 -12.76 -11.82 6.61
CA THR A 55 -11.68 -10.85 6.35
C THR A 55 -11.27 -10.12 7.61
N GLY A 56 -12.24 -9.65 8.40
CA GLY A 56 -11.99 -8.99 9.69
C GLY A 56 -11.27 -9.91 10.68
N GLU A 57 -11.68 -11.17 10.80
CA GLU A 57 -11.02 -12.17 11.63
C GLU A 57 -9.56 -12.39 11.21
N LYS A 58 -9.30 -12.50 9.90
CA LYS A 58 -7.94 -12.65 9.37
C LYS A 58 -7.07 -11.44 9.71
N ILE A 59 -7.57 -10.22 9.51
CA ILE A 59 -6.83 -8.99 9.80
C ILE A 59 -6.54 -8.87 11.29
N LEU A 60 -7.53 -9.12 12.16
CA LEU A 60 -7.35 -9.06 13.62
C LEU A 60 -6.34 -10.11 14.10
N SER A 61 -6.39 -11.34 13.56
CA SER A 61 -5.41 -12.38 13.87
C SER A 61 -3.99 -11.97 13.47
N LYS A 62 -3.82 -11.41 12.26
CA LYS A 62 -2.53 -10.93 11.78
C LYS A 62 -1.97 -9.81 12.67
N ILE A 63 -2.80 -8.85 13.06
CA ILE A 63 -2.40 -7.75 13.94
C ILE A 63 -1.95 -8.32 15.30
N ALA A 64 -2.71 -9.26 15.86
CA ALA A 64 -2.36 -9.88 17.14
C ALA A 64 -1.05 -10.70 17.11
N GLU A 65 -0.69 -11.27 15.96
CA GLU A 65 0.57 -11.99 15.74
C GLU A 65 1.74 -11.08 15.35
N SER A 66 1.49 -9.84 14.97
CA SER A 66 2.52 -8.91 14.53
C SER A 66 3.21 -8.23 15.72
N GLU A 67 4.54 -8.20 15.70
CA GLU A 67 5.33 -7.42 16.66
C GLU A 67 5.44 -5.94 16.25
N GLU A 68 5.07 -5.61 15.01
CA GLU A 68 5.11 -4.25 14.47
C GLU A 68 3.75 -3.56 14.67
N SER A 69 3.76 -2.27 15.00
CA SER A 69 2.52 -1.47 15.13
C SER A 69 2.08 -0.83 13.81
N LYS A 70 2.90 -0.91 12.76
CA LYS A 70 2.65 -0.30 11.46
C LYS A 70 3.24 -1.15 10.34
N ALA A 71 2.62 -1.11 9.16
CA ALA A 71 3.16 -1.72 7.96
C ALA A 71 3.16 -0.74 6.78
N ILE A 72 4.30 -0.59 6.11
CA ILE A 72 4.43 0.24 4.91
C ILE A 72 3.71 -0.44 3.74
N PHE A 73 2.93 0.33 2.97
CA PHE A 73 2.27 -0.17 1.76
C PHE A 73 2.55 0.68 0.51
N ALA A 74 2.99 1.92 0.65
CA ALA A 74 3.44 2.71 -0.51
C ALA A 74 4.53 3.71 -0.11
N ILE A 75 5.41 4.04 -1.05
CA ILE A 75 6.41 5.10 -0.91
C ILE A 75 6.37 5.96 -2.16
N ILE A 76 6.20 7.27 -2.00
CA ILE A 76 6.29 8.23 -3.11
C ILE A 76 7.60 8.99 -3.00
N HIS A 77 8.34 9.09 -4.11
CA HIS A 77 9.53 9.95 -4.18
C HIS A 77 9.07 11.40 -4.43
N ASP A 78 9.14 12.22 -3.39
CA ASP A 78 8.66 13.61 -3.40
C ASP A 78 9.46 14.46 -4.40
N GLY A 79 8.74 15.14 -5.29
CA GLY A 79 9.32 16.01 -6.32
C GLY A 79 9.99 15.27 -7.48
N SER A 80 9.85 13.94 -7.57
CA SER A 80 10.36 13.15 -8.69
C SER A 80 9.68 13.50 -10.02
N LYS A 81 10.47 13.57 -11.09
CA LYS A 81 10.01 13.81 -12.47
C LYS A 81 10.75 12.88 -13.43
N PRO A 82 10.11 11.82 -13.97
CA PRO A 82 8.71 11.41 -13.79
C PRO A 82 8.40 10.97 -12.34
N LEU A 83 7.12 10.94 -11.99
CA LEU A 83 6.65 10.51 -10.67
C LEU A 83 7.07 9.06 -10.40
N ASN A 84 7.66 8.81 -9.23
CA ASN A 84 8.09 7.48 -8.81
C ASN A 84 7.30 7.03 -7.58
N VAL A 85 6.68 5.85 -7.67
CA VAL A 85 5.91 5.24 -6.58
C VAL A 85 6.36 3.81 -6.37
N GLU A 86 6.71 3.46 -5.14
CA GLU A 86 7.04 2.10 -4.74
C GLU A 86 5.88 1.46 -3.97
N MET A 87 5.59 0.19 -4.25
CA MET A 87 4.50 -0.54 -3.60
C MET A 87 4.72 -2.05 -3.63
N LYS A 88 4.09 -2.74 -2.67
CA LYS A 88 4.06 -4.20 -2.58
C LYS A 88 2.99 -4.75 -3.52
N THR A 89 3.33 -5.77 -4.30
CA THR A 89 2.36 -6.44 -5.20
C THR A 89 2.34 -7.95 -5.02
N GLY A 90 3.26 -8.50 -4.22
CA GLY A 90 3.50 -9.94 -4.14
C GLY A 90 4.38 -10.44 -5.29
N ALA A 91 5.09 -11.55 -5.04
CA ALA A 91 6.17 -12.02 -5.91
C ALA A 91 5.72 -12.43 -7.33
N GLN A 92 4.54 -13.04 -7.46
CA GLN A 92 4.03 -13.48 -8.76
C GLN A 92 3.63 -12.29 -9.64
N LEU A 93 2.87 -11.34 -9.08
CA LEU A 93 2.45 -10.15 -9.81
C LEU A 93 3.64 -9.23 -10.11
N ALA A 94 4.60 -9.10 -9.19
CA ALA A 94 5.83 -8.36 -9.42
C ALA A 94 6.57 -8.85 -10.68
N ARG A 95 6.66 -10.17 -10.87
CA ARG A 95 7.27 -10.76 -12.06
C ARG A 95 6.54 -10.38 -13.35
N ILE A 96 5.21 -10.37 -13.34
CA ILE A 96 4.39 -10.02 -14.51
C ILE A 96 4.50 -8.53 -14.81
N LEU A 97 4.38 -7.67 -13.79
CA LEU A 97 4.43 -6.21 -13.98
C LEU A 97 5.77 -5.73 -14.53
N ARG A 98 6.88 -6.39 -14.16
CA ARG A 98 8.23 -6.08 -14.64
C ARG A 98 8.48 -6.43 -16.11
N GLU A 99 7.50 -7.01 -16.81
CA GLU A 99 7.52 -7.07 -18.28
C GLU A 99 7.31 -5.67 -18.88
N LYS A 100 6.75 -4.71 -18.12
CA LYS A 100 6.68 -3.30 -18.48
C LYS A 100 8.00 -2.60 -18.10
N GLU A 101 8.59 -1.88 -19.04
CA GLU A 101 9.88 -1.18 -18.83
C GLU A 101 9.82 -0.15 -17.70
N SER A 102 8.64 0.45 -17.45
CA SER A 102 8.42 1.44 -16.41
C SER A 102 8.22 0.84 -15.02
N VAL A 103 8.33 -0.49 -14.87
CA VAL A 103 8.22 -1.18 -13.59
C VAL A 103 9.51 -1.94 -13.31
N VAL A 104 10.19 -1.54 -12.25
CA VAL A 104 11.46 -2.15 -11.83
C VAL A 104 11.35 -2.64 -10.38
N PRO A 105 12.26 -3.52 -9.92
CA PRO A 105 12.33 -3.85 -8.50
C PRO A 105 12.49 -2.59 -7.63
N SER A 106 11.88 -2.60 -6.45
CA SER A 106 12.03 -1.53 -5.47
C SER A 106 13.51 -1.34 -5.08
N LYS A 107 13.89 -0.10 -4.78
CA LYS A 107 15.25 0.23 -4.30
C LYS A 107 15.33 0.38 -2.79
N LEU A 108 14.17 0.50 -2.14
CA LEU A 108 14.04 0.78 -0.71
C LEU A 108 13.55 -0.44 0.08
N MET A 109 12.80 -1.32 -0.59
CA MET A 109 12.12 -2.47 0.01
C MET A 109 12.55 -3.77 -0.67
N ASN A 110 11.97 -4.89 -0.26
CA ASN A 110 12.33 -6.21 -0.77
C ASN A 110 12.05 -6.33 -2.28
N GLU A 111 13.11 -6.46 -3.07
CA GLU A 111 13.06 -6.59 -4.53
C GLU A 111 12.24 -7.77 -5.04
N ARG A 112 11.89 -8.75 -4.20
CA ARG A 112 11.10 -9.91 -4.61
C ARG A 112 9.63 -9.56 -4.81
N ASP A 113 9.06 -8.73 -3.95
CA ASP A 113 7.61 -8.49 -3.85
C ASP A 113 7.22 -7.02 -3.89
N TRP A 114 8.20 -6.11 -3.85
CA TRP A 114 8.03 -4.69 -4.07
C TRP A 114 8.51 -4.24 -5.45
N ASN A 115 7.82 -3.25 -6.02
CA ASN A 115 8.18 -2.64 -7.29
C ASN A 115 8.22 -1.13 -7.17
N LEU A 116 9.11 -0.51 -7.95
CA LEU A 116 9.11 0.90 -8.27
C LEU A 116 8.42 1.08 -9.63
N ILE A 117 7.30 1.79 -9.62
CA ILE A 117 6.59 2.23 -10.82
C ILE A 117 7.07 3.64 -11.17
N ILE A 118 7.65 3.76 -12.36
CA ILE A 118 8.11 5.01 -12.94
C ILE A 118 6.97 5.57 -13.81
N GLY A 119 6.52 6.79 -13.52
CA GLY A 119 5.39 7.47 -14.16
C GLY A 119 5.67 7.94 -15.59
N GLN A 120 6.21 7.06 -16.45
CA GLN A 120 6.46 7.28 -17.87
C GLN A 120 5.26 6.89 -18.77
N GLY A 121 4.14 6.48 -18.18
CA GLY A 121 2.86 6.28 -18.88
C GLY A 121 2.57 4.85 -19.37
N GLN A 122 3.39 3.85 -19.05
CA GLN A 122 3.10 2.43 -19.38
C GLN A 122 2.15 1.75 -18.37
N VAL A 123 1.93 2.38 -17.21
CA VAL A 123 0.90 2.00 -16.23
C VAL A 123 -0.16 3.09 -16.25
N ALA A 124 -1.40 2.70 -16.54
CA ALA A 124 -2.53 3.62 -16.58
C ALA A 124 -2.91 4.05 -15.14
N ALA A 125 -3.60 5.19 -15.01
CA ALA A 125 -3.89 5.75 -13.68
C ALA A 125 -4.85 4.88 -12.86
N ASP A 126 -5.81 4.25 -13.51
CA ASP A 126 -6.72 3.25 -12.95
C ASP A 126 -5.98 2.01 -12.48
N GLU A 127 -5.08 1.47 -13.33
CA GLU A 127 -4.22 0.34 -12.97
C GLU A 127 -3.33 0.68 -11.76
N LEU A 128 -2.76 1.89 -11.72
CA LEU A 128 -1.97 2.36 -10.58
C LEU A 128 -2.79 2.39 -9.29
N CYS A 129 -4.01 2.91 -9.33
CA CYS A 129 -4.92 2.91 -8.18
C CYS A 129 -5.23 1.48 -7.69
N ASP A 130 -5.46 0.55 -8.61
CA ASP A 130 -5.75 -0.85 -8.27
C ASP A 130 -4.54 -1.55 -7.65
N LEU A 131 -3.34 -1.28 -8.16
CA LEU A 131 -2.09 -1.77 -7.56
C LEU A 131 -1.87 -1.20 -6.15
N LEU A 132 -2.17 0.08 -5.94
CA LEU A 132 -2.09 0.72 -4.62
C LEU A 132 -3.10 0.12 -3.62
N ARG A 133 -4.34 -0.16 -4.06
CA ARG A 133 -5.34 -0.88 -3.24
C ARG A 133 -4.86 -2.28 -2.89
N LEU A 134 -4.27 -2.99 -3.84
CA LEU A 134 -3.70 -4.31 -3.61
C LEU A 134 -2.57 -4.24 -2.58
N SER A 135 -1.66 -3.27 -2.72
CA SER A 135 -0.56 -3.09 -1.78
C SER A 135 -1.05 -2.83 -0.36
N TYR A 136 -2.04 -1.94 -0.21
CA TYR A 136 -2.70 -1.69 1.07
C TYR A 136 -3.30 -2.98 1.65
N ARG A 137 -4.03 -3.75 0.85
CA ARG A 137 -4.62 -5.02 1.27
C ARG A 137 -3.56 -6.01 1.76
N LEU A 138 -2.45 -6.14 1.05
CA LEU A 138 -1.33 -7.01 1.45
C LEU A 138 -0.63 -6.53 2.74
N ALA A 139 -0.70 -5.24 3.05
CA ALA A 139 -0.21 -4.73 4.33
C ALA A 139 -1.19 -5.04 5.48
N CYS A 140 -2.50 -5.11 5.22
CA CYS A 140 -3.52 -5.49 6.20
C CYS A 140 -3.64 -7.01 6.42
N GLU A 141 -3.44 -7.83 5.40
CA GLU A 141 -3.65 -9.30 5.39
C GLU A 141 -2.40 -10.14 5.61
#